data_AF-A0A497EHC9-F1
#
_entry.id   AF-A0A497EHC9-F1
#
_cell.length_a   1.000
_cell.length_b   1.000
_cell.length_c   1.000
_cell.angle_alpha   90.00
_cell.angle_beta   90.00
_cell.angle_gamma   90.00
#
_symmetry.space_group_name_H-M   'P 1'
#
loop_
_entity.id
_entity.type
_entity.pdbx_description
1 polymer ?
#
loop_
_entity_poly.entity_id
_entity_poly.type
_entity_poly.pdbx_seq_one_letter_code
_entity_poly.pdbx_strand_id
1 'polypeptide(L)'
;MSWQGLFLILIGLLVGLAASFTGLGGGIIMVPLLLGMGYEAQKAVGTSFLAILIISVSALAAHGKLANVDWKMGLLLGAGGIVGAQIGARLVEHVSTAGFRKVFAVLLVGVGVYFFSKS
;
A
#
# COMPACT_ATOMS: atom_id res chain seq x y z
N MET A 1 -2.63 -24.30 -12.96
CA MET A 1 -2.23 -23.19 -12.08
C MET A 1 -0.74 -22.96 -12.29
N SER A 2 -0.32 -21.86 -12.91
CA SER A 2 1.10 -21.58 -13.19
C SER A 2 1.87 -21.41 -11.87
N TRP A 3 3.13 -21.86 -11.81
CA TRP A 3 4.02 -21.72 -10.64
C TRP A 3 4.08 -20.28 -10.10
N GLN A 4 3.87 -19.30 -10.97
CA GLN A 4 3.80 -17.88 -10.65
C GLN A 4 2.62 -17.52 -9.73
N GLY A 5 1.46 -18.16 -9.89
CA GLY A 5 0.28 -17.89 -9.08
C GLY A 5 0.46 -18.31 -7.63
N LEU A 6 1.10 -19.46 -7.39
CA LEU A 6 1.38 -19.93 -6.04
C LEU A 6 2.35 -18.99 -5.30
N PHE A 7 3.36 -18.49 -6.01
CA PHE A 7 4.32 -17.52 -5.47
C PHE A 7 3.65 -16.20 -5.07
N LEU A 8 2.76 -15.68 -5.91
CA LEU A 8 2.00 -14.46 -5.63
C LEU A 8 1.09 -14.61 -4.40
N ILE A 9 0.45 -15.76 -4.23
CA ILE A 9 -0.39 -16.05 -3.06
C ILE A 9 0.44 -16.06 -1.78
N LEU A 10 1.58 -16.77 -1.79
CA LEU A 10 2.51 -16.85 -0.66
C LEU A 10 3.01 -15.47 -0.23
N ILE A 11 3.44 -14.67 -1.19
CA ILE A 11 3.86 -13.30 -0.94
C ILE A 11 2.71 -12.46 -0.40
N GLY A 12 1.54 -12.50 -1.03
CA GLY A 12 0.39 -11.72 -0.58
C GLY A 12 0.05 -12.00 0.89
N LEU A 13 0.18 -13.26 1.30
CA LEU A 13 -0.03 -13.70 2.67
C LEU A 13 1.04 -13.13 3.62
N LEU A 14 2.32 -13.23 3.26
CA LEU A 14 3.43 -12.65 4.05
C LEU A 14 3.33 -11.13 4.17
N VAL A 15 3.00 -10.44 3.07
CA VAL A 15 2.82 -8.99 3.06
C VAL A 15 1.63 -8.60 3.92
N GLY A 16 0.51 -9.33 3.84
CA GLY A 16 -0.66 -9.09 4.69
C GLY A 16 -0.36 -9.23 6.18
N LEU A 17 0.41 -10.25 6.56
CA LEU A 17 0.87 -10.41 7.94
C LEU A 17 1.74 -9.23 8.38
N ALA A 18 2.79 -8.90 7.61
CA ALA A 18 3.68 -7.79 7.92
C ALA A 18 2.95 -6.43 7.98
N ALA A 19 2.00 -6.21 7.08
CA ALA A 19 1.16 -5.02 7.04
C ALA A 19 0.26 -4.91 8.28
N SER A 20 -0.25 -6.04 8.79
CA SER A 20 -1.09 -6.07 9.99
C SER A 20 -0.30 -5.71 11.25
N PHE A 21 0.97 -6.10 11.35
CA PHE A 21 1.85 -5.70 12.46
C PHE A 21 2.27 -4.23 12.41
N THR A 22 2.52 -3.71 11.20
CA THR A 22 3.04 -2.35 11.02
C THR A 22 1.95 -1.28 10.90
N GLY A 23 0.72 -1.66 10.55
CA GLY A 23 -0.39 -0.73 10.30
C GLY A 23 -0.26 0.08 9.00
N LEU A 24 0.77 -0.16 8.18
CA LEU A 24 1.11 0.64 7.00
C LEU A 24 0.36 0.23 5.71
N GLY A 25 -0.53 -0.77 5.77
CA GLY A 25 -1.36 -1.19 4.63
C GLY A 25 -0.68 -2.06 3.56
N GLY A 26 0.61 -2.38 3.69
CA GLY A 26 1.30 -3.35 2.81
C GLY A 26 1.72 -2.82 1.43
N GLY A 27 1.25 -1.65 1.00
CA GLY A 27 1.64 -1.02 -0.27
C GLY A 27 3.14 -0.74 -0.40
N ILE A 28 3.80 -0.44 0.72
CA ILE A 28 5.26 -0.25 0.80
C ILE A 28 6.03 -1.49 0.30
N ILE A 29 5.46 -2.69 0.47
CA ILE A 29 6.08 -3.95 0.06
C ILE A 29 5.55 -4.40 -1.31
N MET A 30 4.24 -4.30 -1.52
CA MET A 30 3.59 -4.81 -2.74
C MET A 30 4.00 -4.04 -4.01
N VAL A 31 4.07 -2.70 -3.93
CA VAL A 31 4.42 -1.86 -5.09
C VAL A 31 5.82 -2.16 -5.63
N PRO A 32 6.91 -2.11 -4.84
CA PRO A 32 8.26 -2.37 -5.35
C PRO A 32 8.43 -3.82 -5.80
N LEU A 33 7.75 -4.77 -5.16
CA LEU A 33 7.77 -6.16 -5.58
C LEU A 33 7.18 -6.33 -6.99
N LEU A 34 5.99 -5.81 -7.24
CA LEU A 34 5.33 -5.93 -8.54
C LEU A 34 6.14 -5.21 -9.64
N LEU A 35 6.72 -4.05 -9.33
CA LEU A 35 7.66 -3.39 -10.22
C LEU A 35 8.91 -4.25 -10.49
N GLY A 36 9.45 -4.92 -9.48
CA GLY A 36 10.59 -5.83 -9.60
C GLY A 36 10.28 -7.08 -10.42
N MET A 37 9.03 -7.51 -10.46
CA MET A 37 8.53 -8.58 -11.33
C MET A 37 8.26 -8.12 -12.77
N GLY A 38 8.49 -6.84 -13.09
CA GLY A 38 8.33 -6.29 -14.44
C GLY A 38 6.92 -5.78 -14.76
N TYR A 39 6.03 -5.67 -13.77
CA TYR A 39 4.73 -5.02 -13.98
C TYR A 39 4.89 -3.51 -14.10
N GLU A 40 4.05 -2.90 -14.94
CA GLU A 40 3.96 -1.44 -15.08
C GLU A 40 3.48 -0.79 -13.78
N ALA A 41 3.89 0.46 -13.55
CA ALA A 41 3.56 1.20 -12.32
C ALA A 41 2.05 1.27 -12.08
N GLN A 42 1.24 1.49 -13.12
CA GLN A 42 -0.21 1.55 -13.00
C GLN A 42 -0.82 0.23 -12.49
N LYS A 43 -0.35 -0.91 -13.00
CA LYS A 43 -0.79 -2.24 -12.54
C LYS A 43 -0.33 -2.50 -11.10
N ALA A 44 0.94 -2.19 -10.80
CA ALA A 44 1.50 -2.38 -9.46
C ALA A 44 0.72 -1.57 -8.40
N VAL A 45 0.44 -0.29 -8.69
CA VAL A 45 -0.33 0.59 -7.81
C VAL A 45 -1.76 0.07 -7.66
N GLY A 46 -2.46 -0.23 -8.76
CA GLY A 46 -3.84 -0.73 -8.72
C GLY A 46 -3.99 -2.03 -7.92
N THR A 47 -3.11 -3.00 -8.14
CA THR A 47 -3.12 -4.27 -7.39
C THR A 47 -2.83 -4.05 -5.91
N SER A 48 -1.88 -3.16 -5.57
CA SER A 48 -1.59 -2.83 -4.17
C SER A 48 -2.77 -2.17 -3.46
N PHE A 49 -3.52 -1.28 -4.15
CA PHE A 49 -4.72 -0.63 -3.61
C PHE A 49 -5.82 -1.63 -3.30
N LEU A 50 -6.05 -2.61 -4.18
CA LEU A 50 -7.02 -3.67 -3.92
C LEU A 50 -6.66 -4.46 -2.66
N ALA A 51 -5.38 -4.78 -2.48
CA ALA A 51 -4.93 -5.50 -1.30
C ALA A 51 -5.01 -4.65 -0.03
N ILE A 52 -4.64 -3.36 -0.09
CA ILE A 52 -4.82 -2.39 1.00
C ILE A 52 -6.29 -2.33 1.43
N LEU A 53 -7.23 -2.35 0.47
CA LEU A 53 -8.66 -2.32 0.75
C LEU A 53 -9.08 -3.57 1.55
N ILE A 54 -8.64 -4.76 1.12
CA ILE A 54 -8.95 -6.01 1.82
C ILE A 54 -8.36 -6.01 3.25
N ILE A 55 -7.11 -5.58 3.40
CA ILE A 55 -6.44 -5.47 4.70
C ILE A 55 -7.17 -4.46 5.60
N SER A 56 -7.51 -3.28 5.07
CA SER A 56 -8.19 -2.22 5.80
C SER A 56 -9.59 -2.62 6.28
N VAL A 57 -10.37 -3.29 5.42
CA VAL A 57 -11.71 -3.80 5.80
C VAL A 57 -11.59 -4.86 6.89
N SER A 58 -10.61 -5.77 6.77
CA SER A 58 -10.35 -6.79 7.78
C SER A 58 -9.94 -6.19 9.12
N ALA A 59 -9.06 -5.18 9.09
CA ALA A 59 -8.62 -4.45 10.27
C ALA A 59 -9.78 -3.68 10.92
N LEU A 60 -10.62 -3.00 10.13
CA LEU A 60 -11.79 -2.29 10.64
C LEU A 60 -12.79 -3.25 11.29
N ALA A 61 -13.02 -4.43 10.71
CA ALA A 61 -13.89 -5.44 11.29
C ALA A 61 -13.32 -6.02 12.60
N ALA A 62 -12.00 -6.22 12.67
CA ALA A 62 -11.33 -6.71 13.88
C ALA A 62 -11.35 -5.67 15.01
N HIS A 63 -10.93 -4.43 14.73
CA HIS A 63 -10.86 -3.36 15.72
C HIS A 63 -12.24 -2.77 16.08
N GLY A 64 -13.20 -2.81 15.16
CA GLY A 64 -14.58 -2.38 15.40
C GLY A 64 -15.26 -3.20 16.49
N LYS A 65 -14.96 -4.50 16.59
CA LYS A 65 -15.45 -5.37 17.68
C LYS A 65 -14.87 -5.01 19.05
N LEU A 66 -13.71 -4.35 19.08
CA LEU A 66 -13.03 -3.91 20.31
C LEU A 66 -13.41 -2.48 20.72
N ALA A 67 -14.35 -1.81 20.04
CA ALA A 67 -14.74 -0.41 20.27
C ALA A 67 -13.61 0.62 20.19
N ASN A 68 -12.46 0.25 19.61
CA ASN A 68 -11.26 1.11 19.51
C ASN A 68 -11.21 1.94 18.22
N VAL A 69 -12.36 2.18 17.58
CA VAL A 69 -12.42 2.89 16.29
C VAL A 69 -12.84 4.33 16.52
N ASP A 70 -11.93 5.26 16.27
CA ASP A 70 -12.26 6.68 16.13
C ASP A 70 -12.88 6.92 14.74
N TRP A 71 -14.21 6.90 14.69
CA TRP A 71 -14.97 7.11 13.47
C TRP A 71 -14.78 8.50 12.87
N LYS A 72 -14.53 9.52 13.68
CA LYS A 72 -14.36 10.89 13.21
C LYS A 72 -13.03 11.02 12.47
N MET A 73 -11.95 10.54 13.08
CA MET A 73 -10.63 10.51 12.44
C MET A 73 -10.64 9.58 11.22
N GLY A 74 -11.27 8.41 11.32
CA GLY A 74 -11.41 7.47 10.22
C GLY A 74 -12.10 8.08 8.99
N LEU A 75 -13.20 8.82 9.19
CA LEU A 75 -13.91 9.49 8.09
C LEU A 75 -13.11 10.65 7.49
N LEU A 76 -12.45 11.47 8.31
CA LEU A 76 -11.60 12.56 7.82
C LEU A 76 -10.43 12.05 6.98
N LEU A 77 -9.73 11.03 7.49
CA LEU A 77 -8.63 10.38 6.78
C LEU A 77 -9.13 9.65 5.52
N GLY A 78 -10.29 8.99 5.60
CA GLY A 78 -10.92 8.32 4.47
C GLY A 78 -11.28 9.30 3.34
N ALA A 79 -11.92 10.44 3.67
CA ALA A 79 -12.27 11.46 2.71
C ALA A 79 -11.03 12.08 2.04
N GLY A 80 -10.02 12.45 2.84
CA GLY A 80 -8.74 12.95 2.33
C GLY A 80 -8.02 11.92 1.46
N GLY A 81 -8.05 10.65 1.87
CA GLY A 81 -7.48 9.53 1.15
C GLY A 81 -8.15 9.28 -0.20
N ILE A 82 -9.48 9.38 -0.28
CA ILE A 82 -10.24 9.27 -1.54
C ILE A 82 -9.79 10.38 -2.50
N VAL A 83 -9.79 11.63 -2.05
CA VAL A 83 -9.38 12.77 -2.89
C VAL A 83 -7.93 12.61 -3.35
N GLY A 84 -7.02 12.27 -2.44
CA GLY A 84 -5.61 12.05 -2.73
C GLY A 84 -5.37 10.89 -3.70
N ALA A 85 -6.10 9.78 -3.56
CA ALA A 85 -5.98 8.62 -4.46
C ALA A 85 -6.43 8.95 -5.88
N GLN A 86 -7.52 9.72 -6.05
CA GLN A 86 -7.99 10.15 -7.37
C GLN A 86 -6.98 11.07 -8.07
N ILE A 87 -6.42 12.04 -7.32
CA ILE A 87 -5.39 12.94 -7.85
C ILE A 87 -4.11 12.18 -8.19
N GLY A 88 -3.66 11.30 -7.28
CA GLY A 88 -2.47 10.48 -7.45
C GLY A 88 -2.56 9.54 -8.65
N ALA A 89 -3.72 8.90 -8.87
CA ALA A 89 -3.96 8.05 -10.02
C ALA A 89 -3.80 8.81 -11.35
N ARG A 90 -4.39 10.01 -11.47
CA ARG A 90 -4.26 10.86 -12.66
C ARG A 90 -2.83 11.35 -12.89
N LEU A 91 -2.11 11.68 -11.83
CA LEU A 91 -0.71 12.08 -11.92
C LEU A 91 0.18 10.93 -12.39
N VAL A 92 -0.09 9.70 -11.94
CA VAL A 92 0.74 8.53 -12.29
C VAL A 92 0.65 8.16 -13.77
N GLU A 93 -0.49 8.42 -14.42
CA GLU A 93 -0.67 8.18 -15.86
C GLU A 93 0.30 8.98 -16.74
N HIS A 94 0.78 10.12 -16.24
CA HIS A 94 1.71 11.00 -16.95
C HIS A 94 3.18 10.74 -16.60
N VAL A 95 3.46 9.76 -15.74
CA VAL A 95 4.81 9.46 -15.23
C VAL A 95 5.27 8.10 -15.75
N SER A 96 6.44 8.07 -16.37
CA SER A 96 7.05 6.80 -16.80
C SER A 96 7.33 5.88 -15.60
N THR A 97 7.27 4.56 -15.80
CA THR A 97 7.57 3.56 -14.76
C THR A 97 8.94 3.80 -14.08
N ALA A 98 9.95 4.24 -14.84
CA ALA A 98 11.26 4.58 -14.29
C ALA A 98 11.23 5.84 -13.40
N GLY A 99 10.45 6.86 -13.79
CA GLY A 99 10.23 8.06 -12.99
C GLY A 99 9.51 7.75 -11.69
N PHE A 100 8.43 6.96 -11.77
CA PHE A 100 7.69 6.51 -10.59
C PHE A 100 8.59 5.75 -9.63
N ARG A 101 9.38 4.79 -10.14
CA ARG A 101 10.32 4.01 -9.33
C ARG A 101 11.34 4.88 -8.60
N LYS A 102 11.89 5.90 -9.26
CA LYS A 102 12.84 6.85 -8.62
C LYS A 102 12.16 7.65 -7.50
N VAL A 103 11.00 8.25 -7.78
CA VAL A 103 10.26 9.04 -6.78
C VAL A 103 9.88 8.18 -5.59
N PHE A 104 9.36 6.98 -5.85
CA PHE A 104 8.97 6.03 -4.81
C PHE A 104 10.18 5.60 -3.96
N ALA A 105 11.33 5.33 -4.58
CA ALA A 105 12.55 5.00 -3.85
C ALA A 105 13.03 6.15 -2.94
N VAL A 106 13.01 7.39 -3.43
CA VAL A 106 13.37 8.57 -2.64
C VAL A 106 12.41 8.75 -1.46
N LEU A 107 11.10 8.58 -1.69
CA LEU A 107 10.10 8.65 -0.62
C LEU A 107 10.35 7.58 0.45
N LEU A 108 10.61 6.33 0.08
CA LEU A 108 10.88 5.25 1.03
C LEU A 108 12.14 5.52 1.86
N VAL A 109 13.22 5.97 1.23
CA VAL A 109 14.45 6.34 1.94
C VAL A 109 14.19 7.51 2.88
N GLY A 110 13.46 8.54 2.44
CA GLY A 110 13.10 9.69 3.26
C GLY A 110 12.27 9.30 4.48
N VAL A 111 11.27 8.44 4.30
CA VAL A 111 10.48 7.89 5.41
C VAL A 111 11.37 7.07 6.35
N GLY A 112 12.24 6.21 5.83
CA GLY A 112 13.18 5.43 6.63
C GLY A 112 14.08 6.31 7.49
N VAL A 113 14.70 7.33 6.90
CA VAL A 113 15.53 8.31 7.62
C VAL A 113 14.74 9.03 8.70
N TYR A 114 13.49 9.44 8.41
CA TYR A 114 12.62 10.09 9.39
C TYR A 114 12.29 9.19 10.59
N PHE A 115 12.02 7.90 10.36
CA PHE A 115 11.78 6.95 11.45
C PHE A 115 13.03 6.76 12.33
N PHE A 116 14.22 6.72 11.73
CA PHE A 116 15.48 6.60 12.46
C PHE A 116 15.87 7.89 13.22
N SER A 117 15.58 9.07 12.68
CA SER A 117 15.93 10.34 13.34
C SER A 117 15.01 10.68 14.50
N LYS A 118 13.83 10.04 14.57
CA LYS A 118 12.83 10.27 15.61
C LYS A 118 12.78 9.15 16.66
N SER A 119 13.57 8.09 16.48
CA SER A 119 13.82 7.04 17.49
C SER A 119 15.05 7.40 18.31
#